data_AF-A0A497XNQ8-F1
#
_entry.id   AF-A0A497XNQ8-F1
#
_cell.length_a   1.000
_cell.length_b   1.000
_cell.length_c   1.000
_cell.angle_alpha   90.00
_cell.angle_beta   90.00
_cell.angle_gamma   90.00
#
_symmetry.space_group_name_H-M   'P 1'
#
loop_
_entity.id
_entity.type
_entity.pdbx_description
1 polymer ?
#
loop_
_entity_poly.entity_id
_entity_poly.type
_entity_poly.pdbx_seq_one_letter_code
_entity_poly.pdbx_strand_id
1 'polypeptide(L)'
;MKLKRLFLVCLISGGVALSADKITLKKPPASLQKYYPPTSKKFEFLSNMHSMSMAFAGVRLNVNEGNWDKAKDWAVKLKDTYLNTSKMVPEWKEYFKPELADALVKAVESKNVDKFIEASRNFGQTCAKCHRDNEIAVKLVYHFPSFDTVKIEDPVEFMELETHKYMEKLANSMKALKVYLMQGDTDKAREAGSNFVERARQLRSMCSKCHTNKLSEEVMLGKEYEGALSRLENLLSSEKTNSEEVFKALGPIGATCTKCHNVHLIPALVQEAFEK
;
A
#
# COMPACT_ATOMS: atom_id res chain seq x y z
N MET A 1 -61.91 14.20 24.64
CA MET A 1 -61.71 12.85 24.06
C MET A 1 -61.41 12.99 22.56
N LYS A 2 -60.26 12.46 22.13
CA LYS A 2 -59.77 12.13 20.76
C LYS A 2 -58.35 12.64 20.52
N LEU A 3 -57.42 11.89 21.10
CA LEU A 3 -55.99 11.94 20.82
C LEU A 3 -55.78 11.37 19.41
N LYS A 4 -55.40 12.20 18.43
CA LYS A 4 -55.05 11.74 17.09
C LYS A 4 -53.68 11.05 17.17
N ARG A 5 -53.67 9.72 16.99
CA ARG A 5 -52.44 8.91 16.87
C ARG A 5 -51.72 9.29 15.58
N LEU A 6 -50.52 9.83 15.70
CA LEU A 6 -49.59 10.02 14.60
C LEU A 6 -48.89 8.67 14.36
N PHE A 7 -49.23 7.99 13.26
CA PHE A 7 -48.48 6.80 12.83
C PHE A 7 -47.18 7.27 12.16
N LEU A 8 -46.07 7.12 12.86
CA LEU A 8 -44.73 7.29 12.29
C LEU A 8 -44.45 6.06 11.41
N VAL A 9 -44.64 6.20 10.09
CA VAL A 9 -44.22 5.19 9.13
C VAL A 9 -42.70 5.24 9.04
N CYS A 10 -42.04 4.27 9.66
CA CYS A 10 -40.60 4.05 9.55
C CYS A 10 -40.33 3.49 8.14
N LEU A 11 -40.04 4.37 7.19
CA LEU A 11 -39.48 3.98 5.90
C LEU A 11 -38.07 3.44 6.16
N ILE A 12 -37.97 2.12 6.29
CA ILE A 12 -36.70 1.40 6.23
C ILE A 12 -36.26 1.50 4.77
N SER A 13 -35.49 2.54 4.46
CA SER A 13 -34.67 2.57 3.24
C SER A 13 -33.66 1.44 3.35
N GLY A 14 -34.02 0.27 2.82
CA GLY A 14 -33.11 -0.84 2.62
C GLY A 14 -32.00 -0.37 1.68
N GLY A 15 -30.88 0.04 2.26
CA GLY A 15 -29.65 0.26 1.52
C GLY A 15 -29.29 -1.05 0.83
N VAL A 16 -29.25 -1.02 -0.50
CA VAL A 16 -28.69 -2.13 -1.28
C VAL A 16 -27.22 -2.21 -0.89
N ALA A 17 -26.87 -3.13 0.00
CA ALA A 17 -25.49 -3.49 0.21
C ALA A 17 -25.00 -4.13 -1.09
N LEU A 18 -24.27 -3.37 -1.89
CA LEU A 18 -23.47 -3.92 -2.98
C LEU A 18 -22.57 -4.97 -2.32
N SER A 19 -22.84 -6.25 -2.59
CA SER A 19 -21.98 -7.34 -2.14
C SER A 19 -20.60 -7.08 -2.75
N ALA A 20 -19.68 -6.56 -1.93
CA ALA A 20 -18.29 -6.47 -2.33
C ALA A 20 -17.80 -7.89 -2.60
N ASP A 21 -17.27 -8.14 -3.80
CA ASP A 21 -16.63 -9.40 -4.12
C ASP A 21 -15.60 -9.72 -3.03
N LYS A 22 -15.73 -10.88 -2.39
CA LYS A 22 -14.85 -11.27 -1.30
C LYS A 22 -13.50 -11.70 -1.87
N ILE A 23 -12.46 -10.93 -1.56
CA ILE A 23 -11.07 -11.30 -1.84
C ILE A 23 -10.47 -11.97 -0.60
N THR A 24 -9.90 -13.16 -0.78
CA THR A 24 -9.16 -13.86 0.27
C THR A 24 -7.67 -13.73 -0.02
N LEU A 25 -6.94 -13.01 0.83
CA LEU A 25 -5.49 -12.91 0.75
C LEU A 25 -4.84 -14.07 1.51
N LYS A 26 -3.90 -14.75 0.87
CA LYS A 26 -3.10 -15.81 1.50
C LYS A 26 -1.79 -15.22 1.99
N LYS A 27 -1.41 -15.56 3.23
CA LYS A 27 -0.10 -15.16 3.77
C LYS A 27 1.01 -15.69 2.84
N PRO A 28 1.93 -14.84 2.37
CA PRO A 28 3.05 -15.30 1.56
C PRO A 28 3.90 -16.34 2.30
N PRO A 29 4.47 -17.33 1.60
CA PRO A 29 5.31 -18.34 2.23
C PRO A 29 6.56 -17.75 2.88
N ALA A 30 6.96 -18.29 4.04
CA ALA A 30 8.14 -17.83 4.77
C ALA A 30 9.44 -17.99 3.95
N SER A 31 9.51 -18.98 3.05
CA SER A 31 10.65 -19.19 2.16
C SER A 31 10.94 -17.99 1.25
N LEU A 32 9.94 -17.13 1.00
CA LEU A 32 10.06 -15.94 0.17
C LEU A 32 10.75 -14.78 0.89
N GLN A 33 10.64 -14.71 2.23
CA GLN A 33 11.13 -13.59 3.05
C GLN A 33 12.62 -13.29 2.83
N LYS A 34 13.45 -14.33 2.66
CA LYS A 34 14.90 -14.19 2.49
C LYS A 34 15.32 -13.42 1.23
N TYR A 35 14.39 -13.20 0.29
CA TYR A 35 14.64 -12.46 -0.94
C TYR A 35 14.22 -10.98 -0.88
N TYR A 36 13.64 -10.53 0.24
CA TYR A 36 13.13 -9.17 0.43
C TYR A 36 13.76 -8.50 1.66
N PRO A 37 13.70 -7.16 1.75
CA PRO A 37 14.07 -6.44 2.96
C PRO A 37 13.23 -6.88 4.17
N PRO A 38 13.77 -6.81 5.40
CA PRO A 38 15.14 -6.39 5.73
C PRO A 38 16.21 -7.47 5.48
N THR A 39 15.82 -8.73 5.21
CA THR A 39 16.75 -9.86 5.07
C THR A 39 17.67 -9.74 3.85
N SER A 40 17.17 -9.25 2.73
CA SER A 40 17.94 -9.05 1.50
C SER A 40 17.60 -7.72 0.83
N LYS A 41 18.64 -6.98 0.44
CA LYS A 41 18.51 -5.75 -0.37
C LYS A 41 18.56 -6.00 -1.88
N LYS A 42 18.70 -7.26 -2.31
CA LYS A 42 18.94 -7.63 -3.72
C LYS A 42 17.66 -7.84 -4.52
N PHE A 43 16.51 -8.03 -3.87
CA PHE A 43 15.22 -8.30 -4.52
C PHE A 43 15.31 -9.41 -5.58
N GLU A 44 16.01 -10.51 -5.29
CA GLU A 44 16.37 -11.54 -6.28
C GLU A 44 15.14 -12.18 -6.93
N PHE A 45 14.12 -12.50 -6.12
CA PHE A 45 12.88 -13.08 -6.63
C PHE A 45 12.15 -12.13 -7.58
N LEU A 46 12.03 -10.85 -7.20
CA LEU A 46 11.41 -9.82 -8.04
C LEU A 46 12.20 -9.57 -9.33
N SER A 47 13.54 -9.60 -9.25
CA SER A 47 14.43 -9.49 -10.41
C SER A 47 14.22 -10.63 -11.40
N ASN A 48 13.99 -11.85 -10.91
CA ASN A 48 13.62 -12.99 -11.77
C ASN A 48 12.23 -12.82 -12.39
N MET A 49 11.24 -12.30 -11.66
CA MET A 49 9.92 -11.98 -12.23
C MET A 49 10.02 -10.99 -13.38
N HIS A 50 10.79 -9.91 -13.22
CA HIS A 50 11.02 -8.94 -14.30
C HIS A 50 11.77 -9.57 -15.47
N SER A 51 12.78 -10.39 -15.20
CA SER A 51 13.55 -11.09 -16.24
C SER A 51 12.67 -12.05 -17.06
N MET A 52 11.76 -12.79 -16.42
CA MET A 52 10.77 -13.62 -17.11
C MET A 52 9.79 -12.79 -17.92
N SER A 53 9.25 -11.70 -17.36
CA SER A 53 8.34 -10.81 -18.09
C SER A 53 9.00 -10.23 -19.34
N MET A 54 10.25 -9.77 -19.23
CA MET A 54 11.02 -9.25 -20.35
C MET A 54 11.29 -10.34 -21.39
N ALA A 55 11.73 -11.52 -20.96
CA ALA A 55 12.00 -12.62 -21.88
C ALA A 55 10.74 -13.07 -22.62
N PHE A 56 9.60 -13.16 -21.94
CA PHE A 56 8.35 -13.54 -22.55
C PHE A 56 7.85 -12.50 -23.57
N ALA A 57 8.00 -11.21 -23.27
CA ALA A 57 7.77 -10.16 -24.25
C ALA A 57 8.74 -10.27 -25.44
N GLY A 58 10.02 -10.54 -25.18
CA GLY A 58 11.07 -10.74 -26.19
C GLY A 58 10.73 -11.86 -27.17
N VAL A 59 10.21 -12.99 -26.69
CA VAL A 59 9.72 -14.08 -27.57
C VAL A 59 8.63 -13.55 -28.50
N ARG A 60 7.59 -12.91 -27.94
CA ARG A 60 6.43 -12.41 -28.71
C ARG A 60 6.82 -11.38 -29.76
N LEU A 61 7.68 -10.42 -29.40
CA LEU A 61 8.15 -9.39 -30.34
C LEU A 61 8.89 -10.03 -31.52
N ASN A 62 9.82 -10.93 -31.25
CA ASN A 62 10.63 -11.55 -32.30
C ASN A 62 9.82 -12.54 -33.17
N VAL A 63 8.84 -13.25 -32.61
CA VAL A 63 7.91 -14.06 -33.42
C VAL A 63 7.10 -13.17 -34.36
N ASN A 64 6.59 -12.03 -33.88
CA ASN A 64 5.82 -11.10 -34.70
C ASN A 64 6.64 -10.49 -35.85
N GLU A 65 7.94 -10.29 -35.63
CA GLU A 65 8.88 -9.81 -36.65
C GLU A 65 9.40 -10.93 -37.57
N GLY A 66 9.00 -12.19 -37.34
CA GLY A 66 9.52 -13.36 -38.07
C GLY A 66 10.96 -13.72 -37.73
N ASN A 67 11.56 -13.11 -36.71
CA ASN A 67 12.92 -13.37 -36.23
C ASN A 67 12.95 -14.57 -35.28
N TRP A 68 12.72 -15.76 -35.82
CA TRP A 68 12.57 -16.99 -35.05
C TRP A 68 13.82 -17.40 -34.26
N ASP A 69 15.02 -17.07 -34.76
CA ASP A 69 16.26 -17.41 -34.08
C ASP A 69 16.40 -16.58 -32.78
N LYS A 70 16.10 -15.27 -32.84
CA LYS A 70 16.05 -14.44 -31.63
C LYS A 70 14.88 -14.79 -30.72
N ALA A 71 13.73 -15.17 -31.27
CA ALA A 71 12.62 -15.66 -30.47
C ALA A 71 13.03 -16.91 -29.67
N LYS A 72 13.81 -17.81 -30.27
CA LYS A 72 14.33 -19.01 -29.61
C LYS A 72 15.29 -18.65 -28.47
N ASP A 73 16.24 -17.74 -28.69
CA ASP A 73 17.16 -17.26 -27.65
C ASP A 73 16.39 -16.75 -26.41
N TRP A 74 15.35 -15.93 -26.65
CA TRP A 74 14.50 -15.42 -25.59
C TRP A 74 13.66 -16.52 -24.91
N ALA A 75 13.18 -17.50 -25.66
CA ALA A 75 12.38 -18.60 -25.12
C ALA A 75 13.22 -19.51 -24.21
N VAL A 76 14.47 -19.77 -24.58
CA VAL A 76 15.44 -20.51 -23.74
C VAL A 76 15.72 -19.72 -22.46
N LYS A 77 16.02 -18.41 -22.58
CA LYS A 77 16.25 -17.55 -21.40
C LYS A 77 15.04 -17.50 -20.45
N LEU A 78 13.83 -17.43 -21.01
CA LEU A 78 12.59 -17.50 -20.24
C LEU A 78 12.48 -18.82 -19.48
N LYS A 79 12.67 -19.94 -20.18
CA LYS A 79 12.64 -21.29 -19.57
C LYS A 79 13.65 -21.40 -18.43
N ASP A 80 14.89 -21.00 -18.65
CA ASP A 80 15.94 -21.12 -17.64
C ASP A 80 15.63 -20.30 -16.39
N THR A 81 15.17 -19.05 -16.58
CA THR A 81 14.78 -18.18 -15.47
C THR A 81 13.57 -18.75 -14.72
N TYR A 82 12.59 -19.31 -15.44
CA TYR A 82 11.40 -19.93 -14.87
C TYR A 82 11.74 -21.16 -14.01
N LEU A 83 12.60 -22.05 -14.50
CA LEU A 83 13.03 -23.23 -13.77
C LEU A 83 13.94 -22.91 -12.58
N ASN A 84 14.72 -21.84 -12.65
CA ASN A 84 15.49 -21.38 -11.50
C ASN A 84 14.59 -20.75 -10.44
N THR A 85 13.58 -20.00 -10.86
CA THR A 85 12.63 -19.36 -9.94
C THR A 85 11.72 -20.36 -9.25
N SER A 86 11.34 -21.45 -9.93
CA SER A 86 10.53 -22.52 -9.33
C SER A 86 11.19 -23.18 -8.12
N LYS A 87 12.52 -23.06 -7.99
CA LYS A 87 13.30 -23.59 -6.86
C LYS A 87 13.39 -22.61 -5.68
N MET A 88 13.05 -21.34 -5.89
CA MET A 88 13.18 -20.29 -4.87
C MET A 88 12.08 -20.36 -3.82
N VAL A 89 10.85 -20.74 -4.23
CA VAL A 89 9.65 -20.82 -3.38
C VAL A 89 9.00 -22.20 -3.54
N PRO A 90 9.47 -23.22 -2.80
CA PRO A 90 9.00 -24.61 -2.94
C PRO A 90 7.48 -24.77 -2.76
N GLU A 91 6.87 -23.94 -1.92
CA GLU A 91 5.43 -23.91 -1.64
C GLU A 91 4.59 -23.56 -2.88
N TRP A 92 5.21 -22.95 -3.90
CA TRP A 92 4.56 -22.57 -5.15
C TRP A 92 4.88 -23.48 -6.33
N LYS A 93 5.52 -24.64 -6.10
CA LYS A 93 5.89 -25.60 -7.15
C LYS A 93 4.74 -25.92 -8.10
N GLU A 94 3.50 -25.98 -7.60
CA GLU A 94 2.33 -26.34 -8.41
C GLU A 94 1.95 -25.27 -9.46
N TYR A 95 2.37 -24.03 -9.28
CA TYR A 95 2.22 -22.99 -10.30
C TYR A 95 3.27 -23.12 -11.41
N PHE A 96 4.41 -23.77 -11.14
CA PHE A 96 5.45 -23.98 -12.13
C PHE A 96 5.23 -25.30 -12.85
N LYS A 97 4.95 -25.20 -14.15
CA LYS A 97 4.79 -26.32 -15.09
C LYS A 97 5.95 -26.34 -16.10
N PRO A 98 7.09 -27.00 -15.78
CA PRO A 98 8.26 -27.10 -16.67
C PRO A 98 7.94 -27.53 -18.09
N GLU A 99 7.01 -28.47 -18.24
CA GLU A 99 6.55 -29.02 -19.51
C GLU A 99 5.96 -27.95 -20.44
N LEU A 100 5.32 -26.90 -19.88
CA LEU A 100 4.78 -25.79 -20.67
C LEU A 100 5.88 -24.83 -21.13
N ALA A 101 6.94 -24.68 -20.36
CA ALA A 101 8.12 -23.91 -20.78
C ALA A 101 8.84 -24.64 -21.93
N ASP A 102 8.97 -25.96 -21.85
CA ASP A 102 9.51 -26.80 -22.93
C ASP A 102 8.65 -26.72 -24.19
N ALA A 103 7.33 -26.80 -24.04
CA ALA A 103 6.39 -26.68 -25.15
C ALA A 103 6.50 -25.31 -25.85
N LEU A 104 6.68 -24.23 -25.08
CA LEU A 104 6.89 -22.89 -25.64
C LEU A 104 8.16 -22.82 -26.50
N VAL A 105 9.29 -23.35 -26.02
CA VAL A 105 10.54 -23.39 -26.79
C VAL A 105 10.34 -24.19 -28.09
N LYS A 106 9.75 -25.38 -28.01
CA LYS A 106 9.48 -26.23 -29.19
C LYS A 106 8.54 -25.55 -30.18
N ALA A 107 7.54 -24.81 -29.70
CA ALA A 107 6.62 -24.08 -30.55
C ALA A 107 7.35 -22.98 -31.34
N VAL A 108 8.26 -22.25 -30.69
CA VAL A 108 9.12 -21.26 -31.36
C VAL A 108 10.03 -21.93 -32.40
N GLU A 109 10.66 -23.06 -32.06
CA GLU A 109 11.51 -23.81 -32.99
C GLU A 109 10.76 -24.33 -34.21
N SER A 110 9.48 -24.64 -34.07
CA SER A 110 8.64 -25.10 -35.17
C SER A 110 8.29 -24.01 -36.18
N LYS A 111 8.60 -22.73 -35.88
CA LYS A 111 8.29 -21.55 -36.70
C LYS A 111 6.82 -21.48 -37.14
N ASN A 112 5.94 -22.08 -36.34
CA ASN A 112 4.51 -22.15 -36.58
C ASN A 112 3.78 -21.21 -35.61
N VAL A 113 3.15 -20.19 -36.17
CA VAL A 113 2.50 -19.12 -35.40
C VAL A 113 1.34 -19.65 -34.55
N ASP A 114 0.52 -20.57 -35.08
CA ASP A 114 -0.62 -21.11 -34.34
C ASP A 114 -0.17 -21.93 -33.13
N LYS A 115 0.84 -22.79 -33.31
CA LYS A 115 1.46 -23.55 -32.22
C LYS A 115 2.09 -22.62 -31.18
N PHE A 116 2.73 -21.54 -31.63
CA PHE A 116 3.29 -20.54 -30.73
C PHE A 116 2.19 -19.84 -29.91
N ILE A 117 1.10 -19.41 -30.54
CA ILE A 117 -0.02 -18.75 -29.86
C ILE A 117 -0.61 -19.66 -28.78
N GLU A 118 -0.85 -20.93 -29.11
CA GLU A 118 -1.37 -21.91 -28.16
C GLU A 118 -0.41 -22.14 -26.98
N ALA A 119 0.86 -22.42 -27.27
CA ALA A 119 1.87 -22.66 -26.23
C ALA A 119 2.09 -21.43 -25.34
N SER A 120 2.14 -20.24 -25.94
CA SER A 120 2.25 -18.97 -25.23
C SER A 120 1.06 -18.72 -24.31
N ARG A 121 -0.17 -19.07 -24.74
CA ARG A 121 -1.37 -18.93 -23.92
C ARG A 121 -1.33 -19.86 -22.71
N ASN A 122 -1.03 -21.14 -22.95
CA ASN A 122 -0.99 -22.15 -21.90
C ASN A 122 0.11 -21.85 -20.87
N PHE A 123 1.30 -21.45 -21.33
CA PHE A 123 2.38 -21.00 -20.44
C PHE A 123 1.97 -19.73 -19.67
N GLY A 124 1.44 -18.72 -20.36
CA GLY A 124 1.03 -17.45 -19.72
C GLY A 124 -0.05 -17.63 -18.65
N GLN A 125 -0.91 -18.66 -18.76
CA GLN A 125 -1.90 -18.97 -17.72
C GLN A 125 -1.28 -19.38 -16.39
N THR A 126 -0.08 -19.98 -16.37
CA THR A 126 0.60 -20.33 -15.12
C THR A 126 1.04 -19.07 -14.38
N CYS A 127 1.61 -18.10 -15.11
CA CYS A 127 1.99 -16.79 -14.59
C CYS A 127 0.75 -16.06 -14.04
N ALA A 128 -0.31 -15.98 -14.84
CA ALA A 128 -1.54 -15.30 -14.47
C ALA A 128 -2.20 -15.89 -13.22
N LYS A 129 -2.21 -17.23 -13.11
CA LYS A 129 -2.76 -17.91 -11.94
C LYS A 129 -1.95 -17.60 -10.68
N CYS A 130 -0.61 -17.71 -10.74
CA CYS A 130 0.25 -17.41 -9.60
C CYS A 130 0.09 -15.96 -9.14
N HIS A 131 0.08 -15.02 -10.08
CA HIS A 131 -0.06 -13.60 -9.79
C HIS A 131 -1.41 -13.28 -9.14
N ARG A 132 -2.51 -13.80 -9.71
CA ARG A 132 -3.84 -13.62 -9.12
C ARG A 132 -3.92 -14.10 -7.68
N ASP A 133 -3.30 -15.25 -7.40
CA ASP A 133 -3.41 -15.90 -6.10
C ASP A 133 -2.47 -15.30 -5.03
N ASN A 134 -1.34 -14.67 -5.43
CA ASN A 134 -0.27 -14.31 -4.49
C ASN A 134 0.27 -12.87 -4.61
N GLU A 135 0.20 -12.22 -5.78
CA GLU A 135 0.92 -10.97 -6.04
C GLU A 135 0.53 -9.84 -5.08
N ILE A 136 -0.77 -9.69 -4.81
CA ILE A 136 -1.29 -8.65 -3.91
C ILE A 136 -0.72 -8.83 -2.50
N ALA A 137 -0.79 -10.05 -1.96
CA ALA A 137 -0.30 -10.33 -0.62
C ALA A 137 1.22 -10.14 -0.52
N VAL A 138 1.98 -10.59 -1.53
CA VAL A 138 3.44 -10.41 -1.60
C VAL A 138 3.81 -8.93 -1.60
N LYS A 139 3.12 -8.10 -2.39
CA LYS A 139 3.37 -6.66 -2.44
C LYS A 139 3.06 -6.01 -1.09
N LEU A 140 1.91 -6.29 -0.49
CA LEU A 140 1.53 -5.68 0.79
C LEU A 140 2.47 -6.09 1.93
N VAL A 141 2.97 -7.33 1.93
CA VAL A 141 3.85 -7.81 3.00
C VAL A 141 5.30 -7.39 2.82
N TYR A 142 5.85 -7.50 1.60
CA TYR A 142 7.30 -7.37 1.39
C TYR A 142 7.74 -6.11 0.64
N HIS A 143 6.82 -5.35 0.03
CA HIS A 143 7.18 -4.09 -0.63
C HIS A 143 7.28 -2.92 0.36
N PHE A 144 6.56 -3.02 1.49
CA PHE A 144 6.51 -1.99 2.52
C PHE A 144 7.37 -2.42 3.71
N PRO A 145 8.26 -1.56 4.24
CA PRO A 145 8.91 -1.81 5.52
C PRO A 145 7.86 -1.99 6.63
N SER A 146 8.16 -2.82 7.63
CA SER A 146 7.30 -2.93 8.83
C SER A 146 7.36 -1.63 9.63
N PHE A 147 6.18 -1.14 10.01
CA PHE A 147 6.03 0.03 10.88
C PHE A 147 6.41 -0.24 12.33
N ASP A 148 6.53 -1.50 12.75
CA ASP A 148 6.95 -1.89 14.10
C ASP A 148 8.44 -1.60 14.36
N THR A 149 9.20 -1.40 13.28
CA THR A 149 10.61 -0.97 13.37
C THR A 149 10.75 0.56 13.42
N VAL A 150 9.64 1.29 13.25
CA VAL A 150 9.63 2.75 13.16
C VAL A 150 9.15 3.32 14.49
N LYS A 151 10.09 3.92 15.22
CA LYS A 151 9.82 4.73 16.40
C LYS A 151 9.69 6.19 16.03
N ILE A 152 8.97 6.99 16.80
CA ILE A 152 8.84 8.44 16.61
C ILE A 152 8.96 9.11 17.97
N GLU A 153 9.83 10.11 18.08
CA GLU A 153 9.90 10.94 19.28
C GLU A 153 8.66 11.83 19.36
N ASP A 154 7.92 11.76 20.46
CA ASP A 154 6.80 12.66 20.76
C ASP A 154 7.32 14.00 21.28
N PRO A 155 7.15 15.12 20.54
CA PRO A 155 7.69 16.41 20.94
C PRO A 155 6.97 17.01 22.16
N VAL A 156 5.82 16.45 22.55
CA VAL A 156 5.03 16.91 23.70
C VAL A 156 5.45 16.18 24.99
N GLU A 157 5.73 14.88 24.88
CA GLU A 157 6.03 14.01 26.03
C GLU A 157 7.52 13.62 26.12
N PHE A 158 8.32 13.99 25.12
CA PHE A 158 9.76 13.73 25.02
C PHE A 158 10.09 12.24 25.16
N MET A 159 9.26 11.37 24.58
CA MET A 159 9.42 9.92 24.62
C MET A 159 9.37 9.32 23.22
N GLU A 160 10.17 8.27 22.99
CA GLU A 160 10.03 7.46 21.77
C GLU A 160 8.79 6.57 21.85
N LEU A 161 7.95 6.65 20.84
CA LEU A 161 6.74 5.88 20.70
C LEU A 161 6.80 4.98 19.47
N GLU A 162 6.19 3.80 19.60
CA GLU A 162 5.83 3.00 18.43
C GLU A 162 4.83 3.76 17.56
N THR A 163 4.91 3.56 16.24
CA THR A 163 4.10 4.30 15.27
C THR A 163 2.61 4.30 15.61
N HIS A 164 2.03 3.16 16.02
CA HIS A 164 0.61 3.09 16.36
C HIS A 164 0.23 3.97 17.57
N LYS A 165 1.07 4.00 18.62
CA LYS A 165 0.84 4.84 19.81
C LYS A 165 0.99 6.32 19.49
N TYR A 166 1.94 6.64 18.63
CA TYR A 166 2.14 8.00 18.14
C TYR A 166 0.90 8.51 17.38
N MET A 167 0.39 7.70 16.44
CA MET A 167 -0.81 8.03 15.67
C MET A 167 -2.05 8.15 16.56
N GLU A 168 -2.16 7.32 17.59
CA GLU A 168 -3.22 7.43 18.59
C GLU A 168 -3.16 8.78 19.33
N LYS A 169 -1.99 9.18 19.85
CA LYS A 169 -1.82 10.47 20.54
C LYS A 169 -2.06 11.67 19.62
N LEU A 170 -1.58 11.61 18.38
CA LEU A 170 -1.85 12.63 17.36
C LEU A 170 -3.37 12.77 17.13
N ALA A 171 -4.06 11.66 16.89
CA ALA A 171 -5.50 11.66 16.68
C ALA A 171 -6.28 12.13 17.91
N ASN A 172 -5.84 11.76 19.13
CA ASN A 172 -6.47 12.20 20.37
C ASN A 172 -6.28 13.70 20.61
N SER A 173 -5.12 14.26 20.28
CA SER A 173 -4.87 15.72 20.35
C SER A 173 -5.83 16.48 19.42
N MET A 174 -5.99 16.02 18.18
CA MET A 174 -6.94 16.61 17.24
C MET A 174 -8.40 16.50 17.72
N LYS A 175 -8.79 15.34 18.25
CA LYS A 175 -10.15 15.14 18.80
C LYS A 175 -10.39 16.04 20.01
N ALA A 176 -9.43 16.14 20.92
CA ALA A 176 -9.51 17.00 22.10
C ALA A 176 -9.66 18.47 21.71
N LEU A 177 -8.87 18.97 20.74
CA LEU A 177 -9.04 20.31 20.17
C LEU A 177 -10.49 20.55 19.73
N LYS A 178 -11.05 19.65 18.92
CA LYS A 178 -12.42 19.78 18.42
C LYS A 178 -13.45 19.78 19.53
N VAL A 179 -13.32 18.87 20.51
CA VAL A 179 -14.24 18.75 21.64
C VAL A 179 -14.21 20.03 22.49
N TYR A 180 -13.03 20.53 22.86
CA TYR A 180 -12.91 21.72 23.69
C TYR A 180 -13.42 22.98 22.98
N LEU A 181 -13.19 23.11 21.65
CA LEU A 181 -13.80 24.19 20.86
C LEU A 181 -15.33 24.13 20.87
N MET A 182 -15.93 22.94 20.78
CA MET A 182 -17.38 22.77 20.84
C MET A 182 -17.96 23.07 22.24
N GLN A 183 -17.15 22.92 23.28
CA GLN A 183 -17.51 23.22 24.67
C GLN A 183 -17.25 24.69 25.06
N GLY A 184 -16.57 25.46 24.20
CA GLY A 184 -16.13 26.83 24.52
C GLY A 184 -14.94 26.89 25.48
N ASP A 185 -14.30 25.76 25.80
CA ASP A 185 -13.12 25.69 26.66
C ASP A 185 -11.86 26.09 25.87
N THR A 186 -11.66 27.40 25.76
CA THR A 186 -10.67 27.98 24.84
C THR A 186 -9.24 27.63 25.24
N ASP A 187 -8.94 27.58 26.54
CA ASP A 187 -7.57 27.31 27.01
C ASP A 187 -7.19 25.85 26.77
N LYS A 188 -8.08 24.90 27.06
CA LYS A 188 -7.82 23.49 26.74
C LYS A 188 -7.81 23.23 25.24
N ALA A 189 -8.62 23.96 24.46
CA ALA A 189 -8.57 23.88 23.00
C ALA A 189 -7.21 24.33 22.47
N ARG A 190 -6.65 25.43 22.99
CA ARG A 190 -5.32 25.93 22.63
C ARG A 190 -4.22 24.91 22.96
N GLU A 191 -4.24 24.35 24.16
CA GLU A 191 -3.28 23.33 24.58
C GLU A 191 -3.34 22.08 23.68
N ALA A 192 -4.54 21.51 23.50
CA ALA A 192 -4.74 20.34 22.66
C ALA A 192 -4.37 20.60 21.19
N GLY A 193 -4.66 21.81 20.69
CA GLY A 193 -4.32 22.23 19.34
C GLY A 193 -2.82 22.41 19.13
N SER A 194 -2.10 23.00 20.10
CA SER A 194 -0.65 23.09 20.09
C SER A 194 0.00 21.70 20.08
N ASN A 195 -0.45 20.81 20.97
CA ASN A 195 0.01 19.43 21.01
C ASN A 195 -0.24 18.69 19.68
N PHE A 196 -1.37 18.95 19.03
CA PHE A 196 -1.66 18.41 17.71
C PHE A 196 -0.70 18.96 16.65
N VAL A 197 -0.48 20.28 16.60
CA VAL A 197 0.42 20.92 15.62
C VAL A 197 1.84 20.37 15.75
N GLU A 198 2.39 20.30 16.96
CA GLU A 198 3.75 19.80 17.20
C GLU A 198 3.89 18.34 16.76
N ARG A 199 2.94 17.48 17.15
CA ARG A 199 2.93 16.08 16.70
C ARG A 199 2.74 15.96 15.18
N ALA A 200 1.90 16.81 14.58
CA ALA A 200 1.65 16.82 13.15
C ALA A 200 2.90 17.23 12.35
N ARG A 201 3.70 18.19 12.83
CA ARG A 201 4.98 18.58 12.22
C ARG A 201 6.02 17.46 12.30
N GLN A 202 6.10 16.80 13.45
CA GLN A 202 7.06 15.73 13.70
C GLN A 202 6.85 14.50 12.83
N LEU A 203 5.66 14.29 12.23
CA LEU A 203 5.45 13.25 11.21
C LEU A 203 6.48 13.29 10.06
N ARG A 204 7.06 14.44 9.74
CA ARG A 204 8.12 14.55 8.73
C ARG A 204 9.32 13.67 9.06
N SER A 205 9.68 13.52 10.34
CA SER A 205 10.81 12.68 10.76
C SER A 205 10.58 11.18 10.50
N MET A 206 9.32 10.75 10.33
CA MET A 206 8.98 9.36 10.04
C MET A 206 9.35 8.98 8.60
N CYS A 207 9.19 9.90 7.65
CA CYS A 207 9.41 9.64 6.23
C CYS A 207 10.84 9.14 5.95
N SER A 208 11.85 9.78 6.55
CA SER A 208 13.26 9.43 6.36
C SER A 208 13.68 8.10 7.00
N LYS A 209 12.83 7.52 7.87
CA LYS A 209 13.06 6.18 8.43
C LYS A 209 12.82 5.06 7.41
N CYS A 210 12.06 5.34 6.35
CA CYS A 210 11.75 4.38 5.29
C CYS A 210 12.18 4.84 3.89
N HIS A 211 12.19 6.15 3.63
CA HIS A 211 12.54 6.72 2.34
C HIS A 211 13.94 7.33 2.36
N THR A 212 14.71 7.06 1.30
CA THR A 212 16.08 7.59 1.13
C THR A 212 16.12 8.96 0.45
N ASN A 213 14.98 9.48 0.01
CA ASN A 213 14.89 10.75 -0.71
C ASN A 213 13.95 11.73 0.01
N LYS A 214 14.25 13.02 -0.10
CA LYS A 214 13.44 14.10 0.46
C LYS A 214 12.16 14.38 -0.32
N LEU A 215 12.03 13.85 -1.54
CA LEU A 215 10.84 14.07 -2.36
C LEU A 215 9.60 13.42 -1.72
N SER A 216 9.74 12.26 -1.07
CA SER A 216 8.65 11.64 -0.30
C SER A 216 8.10 12.56 0.79
N GLU A 217 8.97 13.29 1.49
CA GLU A 217 8.56 14.27 2.49
C GLU A 217 7.82 15.45 1.86
N GLU A 218 8.33 16.02 0.76
CA GLU A 218 7.72 17.19 0.12
C GLU A 218 6.35 16.86 -0.52
N VAL A 219 6.22 15.68 -1.14
CA VAL A 219 4.96 15.25 -1.77
C VAL A 219 3.85 15.05 -0.74
N MET A 220 4.20 14.56 0.46
CA MET A 220 3.23 14.25 1.50
C MET A 220 3.02 15.41 2.48
N LEU A 221 4.10 16.06 2.90
CA LEU A 221 4.18 17.03 4.00
C LEU A 221 4.91 18.33 3.58
N GLY A 222 4.73 18.74 2.32
CA GLY A 222 5.33 19.94 1.75
C GLY A 222 4.67 21.25 2.20
N LYS A 223 4.91 22.33 1.44
CA LYS A 223 4.52 23.71 1.81
C LYS A 223 3.03 23.89 2.15
N GLU A 224 2.13 23.22 1.45
CA GLU A 224 0.69 23.32 1.71
C GLU A 224 0.32 22.81 3.10
N TYR A 225 0.92 21.70 3.52
CA TYR A 225 0.71 21.10 4.83
C TYR A 225 1.29 22.00 5.94
N GLU A 226 2.53 22.47 5.77
CA GLU A 226 3.16 23.37 6.73
C GLU A 226 2.39 24.70 6.85
N GLY A 227 1.93 25.25 5.74
CA GLY A 227 1.10 26.45 5.72
C GLY A 227 -0.23 26.25 6.45
N ALA A 228 -0.85 25.08 6.31
CA ALA A 228 -2.08 24.75 7.04
C ALA A 228 -1.83 24.60 8.56
N LEU A 229 -0.73 23.98 8.97
CA LEU A 229 -0.33 23.88 10.39
C LEU A 229 -0.01 25.26 10.98
N SER A 230 0.74 26.09 10.26
CA SER A 230 1.06 27.45 10.68
C SER A 230 -0.19 28.32 10.79
N ARG A 231 -1.17 28.15 9.88
CA ARG A 231 -2.47 28.82 9.97
C ARG A 231 -3.24 28.38 11.21
N LEU A 232 -3.27 27.08 11.49
CA LEU A 232 -3.93 26.54 12.68
C LEU A 232 -3.30 27.10 13.97
N GLU A 233 -1.97 27.07 14.06
CA GLU A 233 -1.21 27.64 15.18
C GLU A 233 -1.53 29.12 15.41
N ASN A 234 -1.49 29.95 14.36
CA ASN A 234 -1.83 31.37 14.46
C ASN A 234 -3.28 31.61 14.94
N LEU A 235 -4.24 30.79 14.50
CA LEU A 235 -5.62 30.90 14.95
C LEU A 235 -5.76 30.55 16.44
N LEU A 236 -5.01 29.56 16.93
CA LEU A 236 -5.00 29.17 18.34
C LEU A 236 -4.32 30.21 19.23
N SER A 237 -3.26 30.86 18.74
CA SER A 237 -2.53 31.91 19.46
C SER A 237 -3.24 33.28 19.46
N SER A 238 -4.32 33.45 18.70
CA SER A 238 -5.07 34.70 18.66
C SER A 238 -5.80 35.00 19.98
N GLU A 239 -6.00 36.29 20.31
CA GLU A 239 -6.71 36.71 21.53
C GLU A 239 -8.10 36.08 21.64
N LYS A 240 -8.80 35.94 20.50
CA LYS A 240 -10.09 35.28 20.40
C LYS A 240 -10.05 34.16 19.37
N THR A 241 -10.02 32.92 19.87
CA THR A 241 -10.09 31.72 19.04
C THR A 241 -11.44 31.66 18.32
N ASN A 242 -11.42 31.79 17.00
CA ASN A 242 -12.60 31.57 16.16
C ASN A 242 -12.70 30.08 15.80
N SER A 243 -13.62 29.36 16.45
CA SER A 243 -13.82 27.93 16.24
C SER A 243 -14.13 27.58 14.78
N GLU A 244 -14.88 28.41 14.06
CA GLU A 244 -15.22 28.16 12.65
C GLU A 244 -13.96 28.19 11.77
N GLU A 245 -13.10 29.18 11.97
CA GLU A 245 -11.85 29.29 11.23
C GLU A 245 -10.86 28.17 11.59
N VAL A 246 -10.84 27.73 12.85
CA VAL A 246 -10.07 26.55 13.27
C VAL A 246 -10.56 25.28 12.56
N PHE A 247 -11.87 25.04 12.51
CA PHE A 247 -12.41 23.89 11.78
C PHE A 247 -12.10 23.94 10.29
N LYS A 248 -12.14 25.13 9.67
CA LYS A 248 -11.72 25.30 8.27
C LYS A 248 -10.22 25.00 8.07
N ALA A 249 -9.37 25.42 9.01
CA ALA A 249 -7.93 25.15 8.95
C ALA A 249 -7.57 23.65 9.07
N LEU A 250 -8.40 22.85 9.74
CA LEU A 250 -8.23 21.40 9.82
C LEU A 250 -8.49 20.67 8.49
N GLY A 251 -9.23 21.27 7.55
CA GLY A 251 -9.60 20.63 6.27
C GLY A 251 -8.38 20.20 5.43
N PRO A 252 -7.48 21.14 5.07
CA PRO A 252 -6.26 20.80 4.33
C PRO A 252 -5.34 19.81 5.06
N ILE A 253 -5.26 19.90 6.40
CA ILE A 253 -4.50 18.95 7.22
C ILE A 253 -5.11 17.53 7.09
N GLY A 254 -6.43 17.42 7.19
CA GLY A 254 -7.16 16.17 7.01
C GLY A 254 -6.96 15.56 5.62
N ALA A 255 -6.93 16.38 4.56
CA ALA A 255 -6.63 15.92 3.22
C ALA A 255 -5.23 15.29 3.13
N THR A 256 -4.24 15.85 3.82
CA THR A 256 -2.90 15.25 3.96
C THR A 256 -2.93 13.96 4.76
N CYS A 257 -3.67 13.88 5.87
CA CYS A 257 -3.85 12.62 6.62
C CYS A 257 -4.40 11.51 5.72
N THR A 258 -5.37 11.81 4.86
CA THR A 258 -5.93 10.86 3.89
C THR A 258 -4.87 10.35 2.91
N LYS A 259 -3.99 11.22 2.40
CA LYS A 259 -2.87 10.79 1.54
C LYS A 259 -1.98 9.77 2.26
N CYS A 260 -1.57 10.08 3.49
CA CYS A 260 -0.73 9.19 4.30
C CYS A 260 -1.42 7.84 4.56
N HIS A 261 -2.69 7.84 4.96
CA HIS A 261 -3.43 6.61 5.26
C HIS A 261 -3.61 5.72 4.03
N ASN A 262 -3.92 6.29 2.86
CA ASN A 262 -4.11 5.51 1.64
C ASN A 262 -2.82 4.83 1.16
N VAL A 263 -1.65 5.40 1.47
CA VAL A 263 -0.35 4.84 1.07
C VAL A 263 0.19 3.87 2.12
N HIS A 264 0.08 4.21 3.41
CA HIS A 264 0.82 3.53 4.49
C HIS A 264 -0.06 2.67 5.40
N LEU A 265 -1.27 3.13 5.74
CA LEU A 265 -2.10 2.45 6.73
C LEU A 265 -2.62 1.11 6.20
N ILE A 266 -3.01 1.05 4.93
CA ILE A 266 -3.53 -0.19 4.33
C ILE A 266 -2.48 -1.31 4.35
N PRO A 267 -1.25 -1.11 3.85
CA PRO A 267 -0.19 -2.12 3.99
C PRO A 267 0.10 -2.50 5.45
N ALA A 268 0.17 -1.52 6.36
CA ALA A 268 0.43 -1.78 7.78
C ALA A 268 -0.64 -2.69 8.40
N LEU A 269 -1.92 -2.41 8.15
CA LEU A 269 -3.03 -3.24 8.65
C LEU A 269 -3.00 -4.66 8.08
N VAL A 270 -2.61 -4.82 6.81
CA VAL A 270 -2.48 -6.15 6.20
C VAL A 270 -1.29 -6.91 6.78
N GLN A 271 -0.15 -6.24 7.01
CA GLN A 271 1.01 -6.84 7.68
C GLN A 271 0.64 -7.33 9.08
N GLU A 272 0.02 -6.46 9.90
CA GLU A 272 -0.43 -6.80 11.25
C GLU A 272 -1.43 -7.98 11.25
N ALA A 273 -2.35 -8.01 10.28
CA ALA A 273 -3.32 -9.10 10.14
C ALA A 273 -2.68 -10.46 9.80
N PHE A 274 -1.49 -10.46 9.18
CA PHE A 274 -0.73 -11.68 8.90
C PHE A 274 0.21 -12.10 10.04
N GLU A 275 0.47 -11.24 11.01
CA GLU A 275 1.30 -11.54 12.19
C GLU A 275 0.50 -12.22 13.32
N LYS A 276 -0.81 -12.01 13.35
CA LYS A 276 -1.77 -12.68 14.24
C LYS A 276 -2.06 -14.11 13.78
#